data_AF-A0A8G1UIR2-F1
#
_entry.id   AF-A0A8G1UIR2-F1
#
_cell.length_a   1.000
_cell.length_b   1.000
_cell.length_c   1.000
_cell.angle_alpha   90.00
_cell.angle_beta   90.00
_cell.angle_gamma   90.00
#
_symmetry.space_group_name_H-M   'P 1'
#
loop_
_entity.id
_entity.type
_entity.pdbx_description
1 polymer ?
#
loop_
_entity_poly.entity_id
_entity_poly.type
_entity_poly.pdbx_seq_one_letter_code
_entity_poly.pdbx_strand_id
1 'polypeptide(L)'
;MHLHLATTDHRPPTVRADLAVHLAGNHEAHAVLIARTILLTMPSVRVRLAHPQPAYEAYKAWTGVADHADRVFAGTESGTVPAPEGAVSGHLRLDRPVPPAVVETLPAKLSPTRAPQLRVSVGGLLTVVTDKAAFTSQLNLWTTAYRHAARRWANLPSAEELAAGALPRFGDVTAPVLAKAAA
;
A
#
# COMPACT_ATOMS: atom_id res chain seq x y z
N MET A 1 12.52 7.95 42.78
CA MET A 1 11.36 8.59 42.13
C MET A 1 11.32 8.09 40.69
N HIS A 2 10.57 7.02 40.42
CA HIS A 2 10.47 6.43 39.08
C HIS A 2 9.18 6.94 38.44
N LEU A 3 9.32 7.75 37.39
CA LEU A 3 8.22 8.18 36.55
C LEU A 3 7.78 7.01 35.68
N HIS A 4 6.71 6.33 36.09
CA HIS A 4 5.97 5.43 35.20
C HIS A 4 5.25 6.30 34.15
N LEU A 5 5.81 6.33 32.94
CA LEU A 5 5.07 6.77 31.75
C LEU A 5 3.94 5.76 31.54
N ALA A 6 2.71 6.19 31.84
CA ALA A 6 1.50 5.48 31.47
C ALA A 6 1.47 5.35 29.94
N THR A 7 1.86 4.18 29.44
CA THR A 7 1.60 3.79 28.06
C THR A 7 0.10 3.61 27.93
N THR A 8 -0.57 4.59 27.33
CA THR A 8 -1.97 4.46 26.95
C THR A 8 -2.15 3.18 26.14
N ASP A 9 -2.99 2.30 26.66
CA ASP A 9 -3.25 0.92 26.23
C ASP A 9 -4.05 0.86 24.92
N HIS A 10 -3.63 1.64 23.92
CA HIS A 10 -4.18 1.59 22.57
C HIS A 10 -3.22 0.75 21.76
N ARG A 11 -3.52 -0.55 21.67
CA ARG A 11 -2.80 -1.50 20.82
C ARG A 11 -2.69 -0.86 19.42
N PRO A 12 -1.49 -0.56 18.91
CA PRO A 12 -1.37 -0.02 17.57
C PRO A 12 -1.99 -1.01 16.58
N PRO A 13 -2.62 -0.52 15.50
CA PRO A 13 -3.29 -1.39 14.54
C PRO A 13 -2.35 -2.48 14.05
N THR A 14 -2.87 -3.70 13.97
CA THR A 14 -2.11 -4.94 13.72
C THR A 14 -1.85 -5.10 12.23
N VAL A 15 -1.20 -4.12 11.61
CA VAL A 15 -0.74 -4.27 10.23
C VAL A 15 0.59 -5.02 10.26
N ARG A 16 0.61 -6.24 9.72
CA ARG A 16 1.86 -6.94 9.44
C ARG A 16 2.58 -6.23 8.29
N ALA A 17 3.56 -5.40 8.61
CA ALA A 17 4.41 -4.73 7.65
C ALA A 17 5.84 -5.27 7.76
N ASP A 18 6.36 -5.79 6.65
CA ASP A 18 7.79 -6.09 6.49
C ASP A 18 8.55 -4.80 6.17
N LEU A 19 7.88 -3.83 5.53
CA LEU A 19 8.41 -2.51 5.21
C LEU A 19 7.32 -1.45 5.29
N ALA A 20 7.56 -0.39 6.04
CA ALA A 20 6.67 0.76 6.14
C ALA A 20 7.29 2.01 5.51
N VAL A 21 6.48 2.78 4.79
CA VAL A 21 6.89 4.06 4.18
C VAL A 21 5.91 5.13 4.61
N HIS A 22 6.45 6.26 5.06
CA HIS A 22 5.67 7.43 5.45
C HIS A 22 5.93 8.54 4.43
N LEU A 23 4.85 9.11 3.91
CA LEU A 23 4.88 10.06 2.80
C LEU A 23 4.05 11.30 3.14
N ALA A 24 4.61 12.44 2.80
CA ALA A 24 4.00 13.76 2.87
C ALA A 24 4.41 14.56 1.64
N GLY A 25 3.54 15.47 1.24
CA GLY A 25 3.74 16.38 0.13
C GLY A 25 3.92 15.67 -1.21
N ASN A 26 4.34 16.49 -2.18
CA ASN A 26 4.75 16.00 -3.48
C ASN A 26 6.05 15.22 -3.36
N HIS A 27 6.06 14.02 -3.90
CA HIS A 27 7.25 13.18 -3.96
C HIS A 27 7.33 12.48 -5.30
N GLU A 28 8.56 12.22 -5.70
CA GLU A 28 8.86 11.49 -6.91
C GLU A 28 8.54 10.00 -6.69
N ALA A 29 7.65 9.45 -7.51
CA ALA A 29 7.31 8.05 -7.52
C ALA A 29 7.11 7.57 -8.95
N HIS A 30 7.72 6.43 -9.30
CA HIS A 30 7.70 5.88 -10.65
C HIS A 30 7.33 4.41 -10.65
N ALA A 31 6.56 4.01 -11.67
CA ALA A 31 6.34 2.62 -12.01
C ALA A 31 6.90 2.37 -13.41
N VAL A 32 7.77 1.38 -13.55
CA VAL A 32 8.39 1.03 -14.84
C VAL A 32 8.36 -0.49 -15.05
N LEU A 33 8.10 -0.93 -16.28
CA LEU A 33 8.18 -2.33 -16.66
C LEU A 33 9.62 -2.67 -17.09
N ILE A 34 10.32 -3.49 -16.30
CA ILE A 34 11.71 -3.89 -16.56
C ILE A 34 11.86 -5.39 -16.38
N ALA A 35 12.48 -6.06 -17.36
CA ALA A 35 12.79 -7.50 -17.30
C ALA A 35 11.58 -8.37 -16.90
N ARG A 36 10.41 -8.10 -17.51
CA ARG A 36 9.13 -8.78 -17.26
C ARG A 36 8.56 -8.62 -15.84
N THR A 37 9.13 -7.71 -15.04
CA THR A 37 8.65 -7.33 -13.70
C THR A 37 8.31 -5.85 -13.70
N ILE A 38 7.46 -5.41 -12.77
CA ILE A 38 7.22 -3.98 -12.56
C ILE A 38 8.11 -3.55 -11.40
N LEU A 39 8.89 -2.50 -11.60
CA LEU A 39 9.66 -1.85 -10.55
C LEU A 39 8.95 -0.55 -10.17
N LEU A 40 8.63 -0.43 -8.89
CA LEU A 40 8.15 0.79 -8.27
C LEU A 40 9.30 1.42 -7.49
N THR A 41 9.47 2.72 -7.64
CA THR A 41 10.37 3.53 -6.82
C THR A 41 9.57 4.65 -6.18
N MET A 42 9.70 4.84 -4.89
CA MET A 42 9.18 5.99 -4.15
C MET A 42 10.17 6.30 -3.00
N PRO A 43 10.00 7.38 -2.22
CA PRO A 43 10.91 7.68 -1.13
C PRO A 43 11.15 6.47 -0.22
N SER A 44 12.43 6.18 0.00
CA SER A 44 12.91 5.12 0.88
C SER A 44 12.59 3.67 0.51
N VAL A 45 11.93 3.39 -0.62
CA VAL A 45 11.62 2.01 -1.04
C VAL A 45 11.70 1.78 -2.55
N ARG A 46 12.11 0.56 -2.90
CA ARG A 46 11.92 -0.04 -4.21
C ARG A 46 11.07 -1.31 -4.09
N VAL A 47 10.01 -1.43 -4.87
CA VAL A 47 9.13 -2.61 -4.86
C VAL A 47 9.15 -3.28 -6.23
N ARG A 48 9.45 -4.58 -6.26
CA ARG A 48 9.42 -5.38 -7.49
C ARG A 48 8.21 -6.29 -7.50
N LEU A 49 7.32 -6.10 -8.47
CA LEU A 49 6.17 -6.95 -8.71
C LEU A 49 6.53 -7.98 -9.80
N ALA A 50 6.56 -9.24 -9.41
CA ALA A 50 6.72 -10.37 -10.33
C ALA A 50 5.43 -11.20 -10.47
N HIS A 51 4.41 -10.88 -9.68
CA HIS A 51 3.07 -11.44 -9.76
C HIS A 51 2.03 -10.35 -10.05
N PRO A 52 0.95 -10.61 -10.81
CA PRO A 52 -0.06 -9.60 -11.14
C PRO A 52 -0.93 -9.17 -9.96
N GLN A 53 -1.28 -10.10 -9.06
CA GLN A 53 -2.25 -9.85 -7.98
C GLN A 53 -1.88 -8.69 -7.03
N PRO A 54 -0.62 -8.50 -6.60
CA PRO A 54 -0.25 -7.33 -5.81
C PRO A 54 -0.57 -5.98 -6.48
N ALA A 55 -0.39 -5.86 -7.79
CA ALA A 55 -0.73 -4.63 -8.52
C ALA A 55 -2.24 -4.38 -8.52
N TYR A 56 -3.03 -5.44 -8.69
CA TYR A 56 -4.49 -5.39 -8.61
C TYR A 56 -4.99 -5.00 -7.23
N GLU A 57 -4.50 -5.65 -6.17
CA GLU A 57 -4.92 -5.36 -4.79
C GLU A 57 -4.57 -3.93 -4.37
N ALA A 58 -3.37 -3.44 -4.73
CA ALA A 58 -3.00 -2.06 -4.48
C ALA A 58 -3.86 -1.08 -5.27
N TYR A 59 -4.06 -1.31 -6.58
CA TYR A 59 -4.90 -0.45 -7.41
C TYR A 59 -6.33 -0.34 -6.87
N LYS A 60 -6.94 -1.49 -6.55
CA LYS A 60 -8.28 -1.56 -5.95
C LYS A 60 -8.35 -0.79 -4.63
N ALA A 61 -7.34 -0.94 -3.76
CA ALA A 61 -7.29 -0.22 -2.49
C ALA A 61 -7.22 1.29 -2.70
N TRP A 62 -6.24 1.78 -3.48
CA TRP A 62 -6.01 3.21 -3.69
C TRP A 62 -7.16 3.91 -4.41
N THR A 63 -7.73 3.26 -5.43
CA THR A 63 -8.91 3.80 -6.12
C THR A 63 -10.15 3.77 -5.23
N GLY A 64 -10.37 2.68 -4.48
CA GLY A 64 -11.53 2.53 -3.59
C GLY A 64 -11.56 3.52 -2.42
N VAL A 65 -10.43 4.16 -2.09
CA VAL A 65 -10.34 5.16 -1.01
C VAL A 65 -10.25 6.60 -1.53
N ALA A 66 -10.29 6.82 -2.85
CA ALA A 66 -10.16 8.16 -3.45
C ALA A 66 -11.22 9.13 -2.90
N ASP A 67 -12.49 8.72 -2.86
CA ASP A 67 -13.59 9.52 -2.30
C ASP A 67 -13.47 9.75 -0.78
N HIS A 68 -12.70 8.89 -0.10
CA HIS A 68 -12.48 9.01 1.34
C HIS A 68 -11.31 9.95 1.66
N ALA A 69 -10.30 10.00 0.81
CA ALA A 69 -9.10 10.82 1.01
C ALA A 69 -9.43 12.30 1.20
N ASP A 70 -10.39 12.84 0.44
CA ASP A 70 -10.84 14.22 0.59
C ASP A 70 -11.41 14.53 1.97
N ARG A 71 -12.11 13.57 2.59
CA ARG A 71 -12.63 13.72 3.95
C ARG A 71 -11.53 13.59 5.00
N VAL A 72 -10.59 12.66 4.81
CA VAL A 72 -9.48 12.42 5.76
C VAL A 72 -8.56 13.63 5.84
N PHE A 73 -8.27 14.25 4.69
CA PHE A 73 -7.30 15.36 4.59
C PHE A 73 -7.97 16.75 4.53
N ALA A 74 -9.28 16.84 4.77
CA ALA A 74 -9.97 18.12 4.83
C ALA A 74 -9.32 19.05 5.87
N GLY A 75 -8.91 20.25 5.45
CA GLY A 75 -8.26 21.24 6.33
C GLY A 75 -6.82 20.90 6.73
N THR A 76 -6.17 19.93 6.08
CA THR A 76 -4.76 19.58 6.31
C THR A 76 -3.90 20.12 5.17
N GLU A 77 -3.01 21.07 5.46
CA GLU A 77 -2.13 21.66 4.43
C GLU A 77 -0.94 20.74 4.10
N SER A 78 -0.33 20.11 5.10
CA SER A 78 0.74 19.11 4.93
C SER A 78 1.01 18.39 6.25
N GLY A 79 1.20 17.07 6.20
CA GLY A 79 1.68 16.32 7.36
C GLY A 79 3.20 16.44 7.50
N THR A 80 3.71 16.58 8.72
CA THR A 80 5.17 16.44 8.95
C THR A 80 5.52 14.96 9.06
N VAL A 81 6.31 14.47 8.11
CA VAL A 81 6.95 13.16 8.20
C VAL A 81 8.36 13.35 8.76
N PRO A 82 8.78 12.61 9.79
CA PRO A 82 10.16 12.65 10.26
C PRO A 82 11.12 12.38 9.11
N ALA A 83 12.14 13.23 8.96
CA ALA A 83 13.19 12.98 7.98
C ALA A 83 13.86 11.63 8.30
N PRO A 84 14.12 10.78 7.30
CA PRO A 84 14.85 9.55 7.56
C PRO A 84 16.25 9.89 8.08
N GLU A 85 16.71 9.17 9.11
CA GLU A 85 18.04 9.37 9.71
C GLU A 85 19.20 8.95 8.79
N GLY A 86 18.91 8.50 7.56
CA GLY A 86 19.91 8.14 6.56
C GLY A 86 19.30 7.78 5.19
N ALA A 87 20.16 7.39 4.24
CA ALA A 87 19.76 6.89 2.93
C ALA A 87 19.15 5.48 3.05
N VAL A 88 17.91 5.40 3.51
CA VAL A 88 17.16 4.15 3.54
C VAL A 88 16.69 3.83 2.13
N SER A 89 16.99 2.64 1.62
CA SER A 89 16.35 2.08 0.43
C SER A 89 15.92 0.67 0.77
N GLY A 90 14.73 0.53 1.35
CA GLY A 90 14.12 -0.78 1.52
C GLY A 90 13.82 -1.41 0.16
N HIS A 91 13.90 -2.74 0.09
CA HIS A 91 13.53 -3.49 -1.12
C HIS A 91 12.50 -4.54 -0.76
N LEU A 92 11.40 -4.56 -1.51
CA LEU A 92 10.36 -5.58 -1.37
C LEU A 92 10.13 -6.26 -2.72
N ARG A 93 9.98 -7.58 -2.71
CA ARG A 93 9.64 -8.37 -3.89
C ARG A 93 8.33 -9.11 -3.65
N LEU A 94 7.36 -8.89 -4.53
CA LEU A 94 6.05 -9.54 -4.50
C LEU A 94 5.94 -10.46 -5.72
N ASP A 95 6.25 -11.73 -5.53
CA ASP A 95 6.31 -12.76 -6.57
C ASP A 95 5.24 -13.86 -6.43
N ARG A 96 4.32 -13.69 -5.48
CA ARG A 96 3.20 -14.58 -5.22
C ARG A 96 1.92 -13.80 -4.92
N PRO A 97 0.75 -14.45 -4.97
CA PRO A 97 -0.49 -13.94 -4.40
C PRO A 97 -0.30 -13.33 -3.01
N VAL A 98 -1.01 -12.25 -2.75
CA VAL A 98 -1.04 -11.55 -1.47
C VAL A 98 -2.46 -11.53 -0.93
N PRO A 99 -2.66 -11.49 0.40
CA PRO A 99 -3.98 -11.25 0.97
C PRO A 99 -4.59 -9.94 0.45
N PRO A 100 -5.92 -9.77 0.56
CA PRO A 100 -6.57 -8.51 0.24
C PRO A 100 -5.89 -7.33 0.94
N ALA A 101 -5.79 -6.21 0.23
CA ALA A 101 -5.22 -5.00 0.79
C ALA A 101 -5.99 -4.55 2.03
N VAL A 102 -5.26 -4.10 3.06
CA VAL A 102 -5.86 -3.51 4.26
C VAL A 102 -5.77 -1.99 4.17
N VAL A 103 -6.89 -1.31 4.36
CA VAL A 103 -6.97 0.14 4.42
C VAL A 103 -7.37 0.57 5.82
N GLU A 104 -6.61 1.48 6.40
CA GLU A 104 -6.94 2.10 7.68
C GLU A 104 -6.79 3.62 7.60
N THR A 105 -7.57 4.32 8.43
CA THR A 105 -7.41 5.76 8.64
C THR A 105 -7.16 6.04 10.10
N LEU A 106 -6.22 6.93 10.39
CA LEU A 106 -5.90 7.36 11.74
C LEU A 106 -6.10 8.88 11.85
N PRO A 107 -6.97 9.37 12.75
CA PRO A 107 -7.12 10.81 12.94
C PRO A 107 -5.87 11.43 13.54
N ALA A 108 -5.63 12.72 13.26
CA ALA A 108 -4.47 13.49 13.72
C ALA A 108 -4.17 13.31 15.23
N LYS A 109 -5.21 13.33 16.06
CA LYS A 109 -5.10 13.19 17.52
C LYS A 109 -4.52 11.85 18.00
N LEU A 110 -4.62 10.80 17.19
CA LEU A 110 -4.08 9.46 17.48
C LEU A 110 -2.79 9.18 16.70
N SER A 111 -2.42 10.08 15.79
CA SER A 111 -1.28 9.93 14.91
C SER A 111 0.02 10.35 15.59
N PRO A 112 1.10 9.53 15.51
CA PRO A 112 2.42 9.91 16.02
C PRO A 112 2.96 11.20 15.40
N THR A 113 2.55 11.51 14.16
CA THR A 113 2.98 12.71 13.43
C THR A 113 2.03 13.90 13.62
N ARG A 114 0.97 13.75 14.43
CA ARG A 114 -0.11 14.74 14.61
C ARG A 114 -0.81 15.17 13.30
N ALA A 115 -0.58 14.45 12.21
CA ALA A 115 -1.28 14.60 10.95
C ALA A 115 -2.26 13.43 10.77
N PRO A 116 -3.44 13.63 10.17
CA PRO A 116 -4.27 12.50 9.78
C PRO A 116 -3.49 11.55 8.86
N GLN A 117 -3.76 10.26 8.95
CA GLN A 117 -3.07 9.25 8.14
C GLN A 117 -4.08 8.40 7.39
N LEU A 118 -3.81 8.16 6.11
CA LEU A 118 -4.40 7.07 5.35
C LEU A 118 -3.32 6.03 5.13
N ARG A 119 -3.63 4.77 5.47
CA ARG A 119 -2.70 3.65 5.50
C ARG A 119 -3.19 2.57 4.58
N VAL A 120 -2.37 2.14 3.64
CA VAL A 120 -2.66 1.02 2.74
C VAL A 120 -1.58 -0.03 2.91
N SER A 121 -1.97 -1.25 3.24
CA SER A 121 -1.07 -2.39 3.35
C SER A 121 -1.33 -3.43 2.28
N VAL A 122 -0.27 -3.82 1.56
CA VAL A 122 -0.31 -4.83 0.50
C VAL A 122 0.96 -5.67 0.54
N GLY A 123 0.83 -6.98 0.76
CA GLY A 123 1.94 -7.91 0.62
C GLY A 123 3.17 -7.62 1.51
N GLY A 124 2.96 -7.06 2.71
CA GLY A 124 4.05 -6.67 3.62
C GLY A 124 4.58 -5.25 3.39
N LEU A 125 4.15 -4.54 2.35
CA LEU A 125 4.32 -3.09 2.25
C LEU A 125 3.22 -2.40 3.05
N LEU A 126 3.57 -1.42 3.88
CA LEU A 126 2.65 -0.46 4.47
C LEU A 126 3.00 0.94 3.95
N THR A 127 2.09 1.55 3.22
CA THR A 127 2.22 2.94 2.77
C THR A 127 1.32 3.83 3.59
N VAL A 128 1.91 4.80 4.26
CA VAL A 128 1.25 5.79 5.10
C VAL A 128 1.36 7.14 4.39
N VAL A 129 0.23 7.71 3.97
CA VAL A 129 0.16 9.07 3.43
C VAL A 129 -0.49 9.99 4.45
N THR A 130 0.03 11.21 4.57
CA THR A 130 -0.38 12.16 5.62
C THR A 130 -1.04 13.43 5.09
N ASP A 131 -1.15 13.56 3.77
CA ASP A 131 -1.86 14.64 3.08
C ASP A 131 -2.34 14.21 1.70
N LYS A 132 -3.11 15.09 1.05
CA LYS A 132 -3.71 14.86 -0.26
C LYS A 132 -2.68 14.79 -1.38
N ALA A 133 -1.57 15.50 -1.28
CA ALA A 133 -0.51 15.47 -2.30
C ALA A 133 0.16 14.08 -2.32
N ALA A 134 0.54 13.57 -1.16
CA ALA A 134 1.11 12.24 -1.03
C ALA A 134 0.12 11.14 -1.45
N PHE A 135 -1.16 11.28 -1.09
CA PHE A 135 -2.23 10.41 -1.57
C PHE A 135 -2.29 10.37 -3.11
N THR A 136 -2.29 11.54 -3.74
CA THR A 136 -2.39 11.68 -5.20
C THR A 136 -1.19 11.04 -5.90
N SER A 137 0.02 11.27 -5.40
CA SER A 137 1.23 10.61 -5.91
C SER A 137 1.13 9.09 -5.84
N GLN A 138 0.63 8.54 -4.74
CA GLN A 138 0.47 7.09 -4.59
C GLN A 138 -0.63 6.52 -5.49
N LEU A 139 -1.78 7.21 -5.59
CA LEU A 139 -2.85 6.80 -6.51
C LEU A 139 -2.34 6.75 -7.97
N ASN A 140 -1.57 7.76 -8.40
CA ASN A 140 -0.98 7.80 -9.74
C ASN A 140 0.06 6.69 -9.95
N LEU A 141 0.92 6.45 -8.96
CA LEU A 141 1.91 5.37 -8.99
C LEU A 141 1.24 4.02 -9.20
N TRP A 142 0.27 3.68 -8.35
CA TRP A 142 -0.37 2.36 -8.37
C TRP A 142 -1.31 2.19 -9.57
N THR A 143 -1.92 3.27 -10.07
CA THR A 143 -2.64 3.27 -11.36
C THR A 143 -1.70 2.95 -12.52
N THR A 144 -0.52 3.57 -12.55
CA THR A 144 0.48 3.31 -13.59
C THR A 144 1.02 1.89 -13.50
N ALA A 145 1.31 1.42 -12.29
CA ALA A 145 1.70 0.04 -12.01
C ALA A 145 0.66 -0.96 -12.53
N TYR A 146 -0.62 -0.71 -12.24
CA TYR A 146 -1.70 -1.57 -12.70
C TYR A 146 -1.82 -1.59 -14.23
N ARG A 147 -1.70 -0.44 -14.89
CA ARG A 147 -1.69 -0.37 -16.37
C ARG A 147 -0.54 -1.19 -16.95
N HIS A 148 0.65 -1.13 -16.36
CA HIS A 148 1.76 -2.00 -16.77
C HIS A 148 1.45 -3.48 -16.52
N ALA A 149 0.78 -3.79 -15.42
CA ALA A 149 0.40 -5.15 -15.07
C ALA A 149 -0.62 -5.73 -16.05
N ALA A 150 -1.70 -5.00 -16.34
CA ALA A 150 -2.75 -5.39 -17.28
C ALA A 150 -2.20 -5.62 -18.70
N ARG A 151 -1.26 -4.78 -19.16
CA ARG A 151 -0.58 -4.99 -20.45
C ARG A 151 0.32 -6.23 -20.47
N ARG A 152 0.88 -6.61 -19.32
CA ARG A 152 1.86 -7.70 -19.20
C ARG A 152 1.21 -9.07 -18.97
N TRP A 153 0.16 -9.11 -18.16
CA TRP A 153 -0.47 -10.33 -17.68
C TRP A 153 -1.91 -10.39 -18.17
N ALA A 154 -2.18 -11.29 -19.13
CA ALA A 154 -3.48 -11.43 -19.79
C ALA A 154 -4.63 -11.84 -18.84
N ASN A 155 -4.32 -12.25 -17.61
CA ASN A 155 -5.29 -12.61 -16.60
C ASN A 155 -5.77 -11.42 -15.75
N LEU A 156 -5.22 -10.22 -16.00
CA LEU A 156 -5.73 -8.97 -15.48
C LEU A 156 -6.55 -8.25 -16.57
N PRO A 157 -7.77 -7.80 -16.26
CA PRO A 157 -8.48 -6.85 -17.11
C PRO A 157 -7.72 -5.52 -17.21
N SER A 158 -8.06 -4.71 -18.20
CA SER A 158 -7.71 -3.29 -18.26
C SER A 158 -8.43 -2.50 -17.16
N ALA A 159 -8.00 -1.25 -16.94
CA ALA A 159 -8.64 -0.39 -15.94
C ALA A 159 -10.09 -0.05 -16.33
N GLU A 160 -10.33 0.09 -17.63
CA GLU A 160 -11.66 0.33 -18.21
C GLU A 160 -12.57 -0.88 -18.03
N GLU A 161 -12.07 -2.09 -18.28
CA GLU A 161 -12.81 -3.33 -18.06
C GLU A 161 -13.10 -3.55 -16.57
N LEU A 162 -12.16 -3.24 -15.67
CA LEU A 162 -12.41 -3.27 -14.22
C LEU A 162 -13.53 -2.31 -13.84
N ALA A 163 -13.51 -1.08 -14.35
CA ALA A 163 -14.55 -0.09 -14.08
C ALA A 163 -15.93 -0.55 -14.61
N ALA A 164 -15.95 -1.33 -15.68
CA ALA A 164 -17.14 -1.99 -16.22
C ALA A 164 -17.54 -3.29 -15.49
N GLY A 165 -16.81 -3.69 -14.44
CA GLY A 165 -17.14 -4.83 -13.59
C GLY A 165 -16.44 -6.15 -13.95
N ALA A 166 -15.48 -6.16 -14.88
CA ALA A 166 -14.67 -7.34 -15.12
C ALA A 166 -13.84 -7.71 -13.88
N LEU A 167 -13.63 -9.01 -13.68
CA LEU A 167 -12.84 -9.52 -12.55
C LEU A 167 -11.54 -10.16 -13.04
N PRO A 168 -10.41 -9.97 -12.33
CA PRO A 168 -9.17 -10.68 -12.64
C PRO A 168 -9.32 -12.17 -12.39
N ARG A 169 -8.52 -12.96 -13.11
CA ARG A 169 -8.46 -14.42 -12.95
C ARG A 169 -7.12 -14.79 -12.33
N PHE A 170 -7.09 -15.05 -11.03
CA PHE A 170 -5.91 -15.65 -10.41
C PHE A 170 -6.19 -17.13 -10.27
N GLY A 171 -5.33 -17.99 -10.82
CA GLY A 171 -5.46 -19.43 -10.58
C GLY A 171 -5.39 -19.69 -9.08
N ASP A 172 -6.22 -20.59 -8.56
CA ASP A 172 -6.25 -20.89 -7.14
C ASP A 172 -4.86 -21.28 -6.64
N VAL A 173 -4.38 -20.58 -5.62
CA VAL A 173 -3.34 -21.12 -4.75
C VAL A 173 -3.98 -22.34 -4.12
N THR A 174 -3.49 -23.54 -4.46
CA THR A 174 -3.81 -24.74 -3.69
C THR A 174 -3.52 -24.44 -2.23
N ALA A 175 -4.58 -24.20 -1.45
CA ALA A 175 -4.50 -24.22 0.00
C ALA A 175 -3.82 -25.53 0.38
N PRO A 176 -2.87 -25.56 1.33
CA PRO A 176 -2.31 -26.82 1.78
C PRO A 176 -3.48 -27.70 2.20
N VAL A 177 -3.62 -28.82 1.49
CA VAL A 177 -4.52 -29.91 1.85
C VAL A 177 -4.05 -30.39 3.21
N LEU A 178 -4.60 -29.81 4.29
CA LEU A 178 -4.66 -30.47 5.58
C LEU A 178 -5.69 -31.60 5.44
N ALA A 179 -5.35 -32.61 4.65
CA ALA A 179 -6.01 -33.89 4.72
C ALA A 179 -5.68 -34.48 6.08
N LYS A 180 -6.66 -34.39 6.99
CA LYS A 180 -7.20 -35.53 7.72
C LYS A 180 -6.14 -36.57 8.15
N ALA A 181 -5.42 -36.25 9.22
CA ALA A 181 -4.75 -37.25 10.05
C ALA A 181 -5.31 -37.14 11.47
N ALA A 182 -6.59 -37.50 11.61
CA ALA A 182 -7.24 -37.80 12.88
C ALA A 182 -8.48 -38.66 12.56
N ALA A 183 -8.22 -39.94 12.33
CA ALA A 183 -9.16 -41.05 12.50
C ALA A 183 -8.32 -42.33 12.67
#